data_AF-A0A0C2FZK3-F1
#
_entry.id   AF-A0A0C2FZK3-F1
#
_cell.length_a   1.000
_cell.length_b   1.000
_cell.length_c   1.000
_cell.angle_alpha   90.00
_cell.angle_beta   90.00
_cell.angle_gamma   90.00
#
_symmetry.space_group_name_H-M   'P 1'
#
loop_
_entity.id
_entity.type
_entity.pdbx_description
1 polymer ?
#
loop_
_entity_poly.entity_id
_entity_poly.type
_entity_poly.pdbx_seq_one_letter_code
_entity_poly.pdbx_strand_id
1 'polypeptide(L)'
;TTNQRVYFSEGKAGRVSGPHQPIRAERSITSVTYDGQDRHYVLNDPGKQPNGVAFFSDRLFYSDSAFDSIDVATIVGDGQPPHFTHFKKDIENLVNIKVLQPRASSVSHPCRTDNGNCKHICVPQQFSQHTCICATGYMKDGPTSCKLFDESFVMVATKNKVVAYPLDETHQKGVAMDPIGGLSITSIDFEFESRSIFVAEAAGINKGITAYTIGESAPRPIVRDTFGSMTIRSIAVDWINFNLYFINQDSERTNIEVCKLDGQYRKILFTTKTETPSSIAVDPIGRYLYWADQGQKPSIQ
;
A
#
# COMPACT_ATOMS: atom_id res chain seq x y z
N THR A 1 22.33 18.44 -12.18
CA THR A 1 22.19 19.78 -12.78
C THR A 1 23.59 20.22 -13.17
N THR A 2 23.70 21.16 -14.11
CA THR A 2 25.00 21.72 -14.57
C THR A 2 25.87 22.21 -13.41
N ASN A 3 25.23 22.58 -12.28
CA ASN A 3 25.91 23.11 -11.09
C ASN A 3 26.02 22.10 -9.93
N GLN A 4 25.65 20.82 -10.12
CA GLN A 4 25.63 19.80 -9.04
C GLN A 4 24.76 20.15 -7.83
N ARG A 5 23.66 20.86 -8.08
CA ARG A 5 22.70 21.33 -7.07
C ARG A 5 21.33 20.65 -7.19
N VAL A 6 20.62 20.55 -6.07
CA VAL A 6 19.21 20.21 -5.97
C VAL A 6 18.40 21.49 -5.75
N TYR A 7 17.33 21.67 -6.52
CA TYR A 7 16.37 22.76 -6.35
C TYR A 7 15.07 22.21 -5.80
N PHE A 8 14.51 22.85 -4.78
CA PHE A 8 13.27 22.40 -4.14
C PHE A 8 12.45 23.59 -3.65
N SER A 9 11.12 23.45 -3.68
CA SER A 9 10.21 24.36 -3.03
C SER A 9 10.08 23.99 -1.55
N GLU A 10 10.20 24.98 -0.66
CA GLU A 10 9.97 24.82 0.76
C GLU A 10 8.86 25.74 1.24
N GLY A 11 8.08 25.28 2.22
CA GLY A 11 7.05 26.09 2.88
C GLY A 11 7.39 26.28 4.34
N LYS A 12 7.33 27.52 4.84
CA LYS A 12 7.30 27.80 6.28
C LYS A 12 5.85 27.77 6.74
N ALA A 13 5.59 27.08 7.85
CA ALA A 13 4.31 27.19 8.53
C ALA A 13 4.10 28.67 8.91
N GLY A 14 3.04 29.29 8.39
CA GLY A 14 2.72 30.68 8.68
C GLY A 14 2.52 30.89 10.18
N ARG A 15 3.05 31.99 10.74
CA ARG A 15 2.67 32.44 12.09
C ARG A 15 1.30 33.09 12.02
N VAL A 16 0.49 32.89 13.06
CA VAL A 16 -0.83 33.52 13.20
C VAL A 16 -0.66 35.03 13.28
N SER A 17 -1.02 35.76 12.22
CA SER A 17 -1.11 37.22 12.20
C SER A 17 -2.57 37.66 12.41
N GLY A 18 -3.06 37.49 13.64
CA GLY A 18 -4.35 38.03 14.09
C GLY A 18 -5.61 37.29 13.61
N PRO A 19 -6.79 37.64 14.18
CA PRO A 19 -8.03 36.86 14.04
C PRO A 19 -8.72 36.91 12.66
N HIS A 20 -8.21 37.69 11.69
CA HIS A 20 -8.88 37.93 10.41
C HIS A 20 -7.99 37.85 9.16
N GLN A 21 -6.75 37.33 9.25
CA GLN A 21 -5.93 37.08 8.06
C GLN A 21 -5.86 35.58 7.73
N PRO A 22 -6.03 35.20 6.45
CA PRO A 22 -5.79 33.81 6.04
C PRO A 22 -4.31 33.46 6.28
N ILE A 23 -4.06 32.31 6.91
CA ILE A 23 -2.71 31.78 7.11
C ILE A 23 -2.16 31.39 5.74
N ARG A 24 -1.41 32.30 5.10
CA ARG A 24 -0.68 31.97 3.87
C ARG A 24 0.70 31.48 4.27
N ALA A 25 0.98 30.21 4.01
CA ALA A 25 2.33 29.67 4.18
C ALA A 25 3.27 30.43 3.23
N GLU A 26 4.34 31.01 3.76
CA GLU A 26 5.39 31.58 2.92
C GLU A 26 6.12 30.43 2.23
N ARG A 27 6.16 30.48 0.90
CA ARG A 27 6.84 29.47 0.09
C ARG A 27 7.98 30.11 -0.68
N SER A 28 9.09 29.40 -0.76
CA SER A 28 10.29 29.84 -1.44
C SER A 28 10.89 28.68 -2.24
N ILE A 29 11.75 29.00 -3.21
CA ILE A 29 12.56 28.00 -3.90
C ILE A 29 13.98 28.16 -3.40
N THR A 30 14.57 27.05 -2.96
CA THR A 30 15.92 26.98 -2.42
C THR A 30 16.75 26.00 -3.23
N SER A 31 18.06 26.22 -3.26
CA SER A 31 19.03 25.27 -3.81
C SER A 31 20.11 24.90 -2.81
N VAL A 32 20.58 23.65 -2.88
CA VAL A 32 21.71 23.11 -2.09
C VAL A 32 22.59 22.25 -3.00
N THR A 33 23.85 22.04 -2.62
CA THR A 33 24.71 21.04 -3.26
C THR A 33 24.23 19.61 -2.97
N TYR A 34 24.72 18.60 -3.70
CA TYR A 34 24.28 17.20 -3.52
C TYR A 34 24.56 16.59 -2.14
N ASP A 35 25.51 17.14 -1.40
CA ASP A 35 25.80 16.82 0.00
C ASP A 35 24.94 17.63 1.00
N GLY A 36 24.03 18.47 0.50
CA GLY A 36 23.11 19.29 1.29
C GLY A 36 23.70 20.60 1.82
N GLN A 37 24.91 20.97 1.39
CA GLN A 37 25.60 22.19 1.82
C GLN A 37 25.26 23.40 0.94
N ASP A 38 25.90 24.54 1.25
CA ASP A 38 25.90 25.78 0.47
C ASP A 38 24.50 26.26 0.08
N ARG A 39 23.61 26.43 1.06
CA ARG A 39 22.19 26.71 0.81
C ARG A 39 21.95 28.14 0.28
N HIS A 40 21.27 28.27 -0.85
CA HIS A 40 20.93 29.55 -1.49
C HIS A 40 19.43 29.68 -1.80
N TYR A 41 18.87 30.87 -1.55
CA TYR A 41 17.52 31.22 -1.97
C TYR A 41 17.49 31.61 -3.45
N VAL A 42 16.65 30.92 -4.22
CA VAL A 42 16.48 31.11 -5.67
C VAL A 42 15.22 31.95 -5.96
N LEU A 43 14.16 31.78 -5.17
CA LEU A 43 12.97 32.61 -5.18
C LEU A 43 12.51 32.81 -3.74
N ASN A 44 12.40 34.05 -3.29
CA ASN A 44 11.90 34.38 -1.96
C ASN A 44 10.98 35.62 -2.05
N ASP A 45 9.81 35.43 -2.64
CA ASP A 45 8.81 36.48 -2.85
C ASP A 45 7.51 36.08 -2.12
N PRO A 46 7.02 36.88 -1.14
CA PRO A 46 5.83 36.56 -0.37
C PRO A 46 4.52 36.55 -1.20
N GLY A 47 4.51 37.19 -2.37
CA GLY A 47 3.38 37.17 -3.29
C GLY A 47 3.25 35.86 -4.07
N LYS A 48 4.33 35.08 -4.15
CA LYS A 48 4.46 33.86 -4.95
C LYS A 48 4.17 32.61 -4.13
N GLN A 49 3.63 31.57 -4.78
CA GLN A 49 3.34 30.28 -4.14
C GLN A 49 3.88 29.12 -4.98
N PRO A 50 5.20 28.88 -4.97
CA PRO A 50 5.81 27.78 -5.70
C PRO A 50 5.43 26.41 -5.10
N ASN A 51 4.84 25.53 -5.91
CA ASN A 51 4.40 24.18 -5.48
C ASN A 51 5.22 23.04 -6.10
N GLY A 52 5.56 23.17 -7.39
CA GLY A 52 6.36 22.21 -8.14
C GLY A 52 7.51 22.92 -8.82
N VAL A 53 8.66 22.24 -8.91
CA VAL A 53 9.85 22.75 -9.57
C VAL A 53 10.35 21.72 -10.58
N ALA A 54 10.81 22.18 -11.73
CA ALA A 54 11.43 21.33 -12.73
C ALA A 54 12.64 22.05 -13.33
N PHE A 55 13.73 21.32 -13.50
CA PHE A 55 14.99 21.88 -14.00
C PHE A 55 15.39 21.20 -15.29
N PHE A 56 15.80 21.98 -16.28
CA PHE A 56 16.26 21.46 -17.56
C PHE A 56 17.33 22.37 -18.16
N SER A 57 18.48 21.79 -18.51
CA SER A 57 19.66 22.53 -18.99
C SER A 57 20.10 23.57 -17.95
N ASP A 58 19.80 24.83 -18.20
CA ASP A 58 20.11 26.02 -17.42
C ASP A 58 18.81 26.73 -16.98
N ARG A 59 17.64 26.14 -17.25
CA ARG A 59 16.34 26.73 -16.96
C ARG A 59 15.67 26.05 -15.78
N LEU A 60 15.21 26.86 -14.84
CA LEU A 60 14.38 26.45 -13.72
C LEU A 60 12.95 26.91 -13.98
N PHE A 61 12.05 25.94 -14.03
CA PHE A 61 10.61 26.14 -14.09
C PHE A 61 10.04 25.95 -12.70
N TYR A 62 9.02 26.72 -12.35
CA TYR A 62 8.19 26.43 -11.20
C TYR A 62 6.72 26.73 -11.47
N SER A 63 5.84 26.01 -10.79
CA SER A 63 4.41 26.28 -10.83
C SER A 63 4.01 27.21 -9.69
N ASP A 64 3.33 28.29 -10.02
CA ASP A 64 2.87 29.31 -9.09
C ASP A 64 1.35 29.23 -8.90
N SER A 65 0.90 28.68 -7.78
CA SER A 65 -0.54 28.59 -7.51
C SER A 65 -1.16 29.91 -7.03
N ALA A 66 -0.38 30.98 -6.84
CA ALA A 66 -0.94 32.29 -6.55
C ALA A 66 -1.38 33.03 -7.83
N PHE A 67 -0.81 32.67 -8.97
CA PHE A 67 -1.01 33.35 -10.26
C PHE A 67 -1.46 32.40 -11.38
N ASP A 68 -1.77 31.15 -11.05
CA ASP A 68 -2.15 30.09 -11.99
C ASP A 68 -1.21 30.05 -13.21
N SER A 69 0.09 30.09 -12.94
CA SER A 69 1.13 30.17 -13.97
C SER A 69 2.26 29.18 -13.76
N ILE A 70 2.97 28.91 -14.85
CA ILE A 70 4.30 28.32 -14.83
C ILE A 70 5.25 29.46 -15.16
N ASP A 71 6.18 29.74 -14.26
CA ASP A 71 7.21 30.75 -14.43
C ASP A 71 8.56 30.05 -14.66
N VAL A 72 9.45 30.72 -15.36
CA VAL A 72 10.76 30.18 -15.75
C VAL A 72 11.85 31.22 -15.62
N ALA A 73 13.03 30.81 -15.18
CA ALA A 73 14.23 31.63 -15.23
C ALA A 73 15.44 30.82 -15.72
N THR A 74 16.40 31.52 -16.30
CA THR A 74 17.72 30.96 -16.57
C THR A 74 18.60 31.14 -15.34
N ILE A 75 19.24 30.06 -14.90
CA ILE A 75 20.14 30.02 -13.76
C ILE A 75 21.57 30.24 -14.25
N VAL A 76 22.11 31.43 -13.95
CA VAL A 76 23.49 31.82 -14.31
C VAL A 76 24.33 31.84 -13.04
N GLY A 77 24.74 30.65 -12.58
CA GLY A 77 25.52 30.49 -11.34
C GLY A 77 24.72 30.77 -10.06
N ASP A 78 25.44 30.96 -8.96
CA ASP A 78 24.88 31.00 -7.59
C ASP A 78 24.85 32.42 -6.98
N GLY A 79 25.37 33.44 -7.69
CA GLY A 79 25.63 34.77 -7.13
C GLY A 79 24.58 35.86 -7.40
N GLN A 80 23.57 35.62 -8.23
CA GLN A 80 22.52 36.58 -8.54
C GLN A 80 21.13 35.93 -8.51
N PRO A 81 20.10 36.59 -7.94
CA PRO A 81 18.73 36.12 -8.00
C PRO A 81 18.30 36.00 -9.48
N PRO A 82 17.79 34.84 -9.90
CA PRO A 82 17.35 34.66 -11.28
C PRO A 82 16.09 35.48 -11.55
N HIS A 83 16.02 36.06 -12.75
CA HIS A 83 14.84 36.81 -13.19
C HIS A 83 13.79 35.89 -13.80
N PHE A 84 12.68 35.69 -13.09
CA PHE A 84 11.58 34.84 -13.56
C PHE A 84 10.67 35.58 -14.53
N THR A 85 10.26 34.87 -15.58
CA THR A 85 9.26 35.31 -16.55
C THR A 85 8.16 34.26 -16.69
N HIS A 86 6.99 34.68 -17.13
CA HIS A 86 5.90 33.74 -17.36
C HIS A 86 6.20 32.84 -18.55
N PHE A 87 6.26 31.54 -18.32
CA PHE A 87 6.34 30.54 -19.37
C PHE A 87 4.94 30.22 -19.93
N LYS A 88 3.96 30.07 -19.03
CA LYS A 88 2.57 29.83 -19.40
C LYS A 88 1.64 30.32 -18.29
N LYS A 89 0.49 30.90 -18.68
CA LYS A 89 -0.53 31.44 -17.78
C LYS A 89 -1.84 30.67 -17.90
N ASP A 90 -2.78 30.97 -17.01
CA ASP A 90 -4.14 30.45 -17.00
C ASP A 90 -4.17 28.91 -16.88
N ILE A 91 -3.32 28.38 -15.99
CA ILE A 91 -3.27 26.97 -15.64
C ILE A 91 -3.65 26.82 -14.17
N GLU A 92 -4.94 26.62 -13.94
CA GLU A 92 -5.49 26.42 -12.61
C GLU A 92 -5.06 25.09 -11.99
N ASN A 93 -5.04 25.03 -10.66
CA ASN A 93 -4.81 23.81 -9.87
C ASN A 93 -3.46 23.10 -10.15
N LEU A 94 -2.42 23.86 -10.47
CA LEU A 94 -1.07 23.33 -10.63
C LEU A 94 -0.51 22.80 -9.30
N VAL A 95 -0.30 21.49 -9.26
CA VAL A 95 0.31 20.80 -8.11
C VAL A 95 1.80 20.53 -8.33
N ASN A 96 2.19 20.09 -9.52
CA ASN A 96 3.56 19.71 -9.82
C ASN A 96 3.86 19.88 -11.31
N ILE A 97 5.14 20.01 -11.65
CA ILE A 97 5.65 20.12 -13.03
C ILE A 97 6.85 19.19 -13.21
N LYS A 98 6.99 18.65 -14.42
CA LYS A 98 8.13 17.78 -14.77
C LYS A 98 8.55 18.04 -16.21
N VAL A 99 9.85 18.16 -16.44
CA VAL A 99 10.38 18.21 -17.81
C VAL A 99 10.49 16.79 -18.35
N LEU A 100 9.89 16.57 -19.52
CA LEU A 100 10.01 15.33 -20.26
C LEU A 100 11.06 15.52 -21.36
N GLN A 101 12.19 14.86 -21.23
CA GLN A 101 13.22 14.80 -22.26
C GLN A 101 13.49 13.34 -22.62
N PRO A 102 13.57 13.00 -23.92
CA PRO A 102 14.11 11.70 -24.34
C PRO A 102 15.51 11.51 -23.76
N ARG A 103 15.69 10.46 -22.96
CA ARG A 103 16.99 10.18 -22.31
C ARG A 103 18.02 9.84 -23.39
N ALA A 104 19.16 10.53 -23.41
CA ALA A 104 20.29 10.11 -24.23
C ALA A 104 20.71 8.70 -23.79
N SER A 105 20.87 7.79 -24.76
CA SER A 105 21.11 6.35 -24.58
C SER A 105 22.48 5.98 -23.98
N SER A 106 23.25 6.96 -23.52
CA SER A 106 24.68 6.84 -23.18
C SER A 106 25.01 6.73 -21.69
N VAL A 107 24.04 6.75 -20.77
CA VAL A 107 24.34 6.54 -19.35
C VAL A 107 24.53 5.04 -19.10
N SER A 108 25.77 4.64 -18.80
CA SER A 108 26.05 3.29 -18.27
C SER A 108 25.22 3.08 -17.00
N HIS A 109 24.29 2.12 -17.04
CA HIS A 109 23.40 1.83 -15.93
C HIS A 109 23.55 0.35 -15.56
N PRO A 110 23.87 0.01 -14.30
CA PRO A 110 24.25 -1.34 -13.92
C PRO A 110 23.12 -2.37 -14.06
N CYS A 111 21.87 -1.92 -14.01
CA CYS A 111 20.69 -2.77 -14.23
C CYS A 111 20.24 -2.86 -15.69
N ARG A 112 20.94 -2.22 -16.64
CA ARG A 112 20.48 -2.12 -18.03
C ARG A 112 20.53 -3.47 -18.74
N THR A 113 21.59 -4.22 -18.52
CA THR A 113 21.78 -5.55 -19.10
C THR A 113 21.21 -6.57 -18.12
N ASP A 114 20.26 -7.37 -18.60
CA ASP A 114 19.65 -8.48 -17.86
C ASP A 114 19.20 -8.14 -16.42
N ASN A 115 18.70 -6.92 -16.20
CA ASN A 115 18.31 -6.44 -14.86
C ASN A 115 19.44 -6.57 -13.81
N GLY A 116 20.71 -6.47 -14.20
CA GLY A 116 21.83 -6.73 -13.29
C GLY A 116 21.88 -8.18 -12.78
N ASN A 117 21.29 -9.13 -13.51
CA ASN A 117 21.03 -10.50 -13.09
C ASN A 117 20.08 -10.63 -11.88
N CYS A 118 19.38 -9.57 -11.47
CA CYS A 118 18.44 -9.62 -10.37
C CYS A 118 17.14 -10.31 -10.77
N LYS A 119 16.66 -11.25 -9.94
CA LYS A 119 15.40 -11.96 -10.18
C LYS A 119 14.16 -11.05 -10.11
N HIS A 120 14.17 -10.07 -9.21
CA HIS A 120 13.06 -9.12 -9.03
C HIS A 120 13.50 -7.69 -9.38
N ILE A 121 14.07 -6.95 -8.43
CA ILE A 121 14.32 -5.52 -8.59
C ILE A 121 15.83 -5.25 -8.48
N CYS A 122 16.39 -4.57 -9.47
CA CYS A 122 17.75 -4.06 -9.45
C CYS A 122 17.78 -2.58 -9.08
N VAL A 123 18.50 -2.25 -8.00
CA VAL A 123 18.67 -0.88 -7.53
C VAL A 123 20.10 -0.42 -7.81
N PRO A 124 20.30 0.63 -8.63
CA PRO A 124 21.62 1.16 -8.92
C PRO A 124 22.24 1.80 -7.67
N GLN A 125 23.56 1.68 -7.55
CA GLN A 125 24.39 2.30 -6.53
C GLN A 125 25.46 3.18 -7.17
N GLN A 126 26.29 3.82 -6.34
CA GLN A 126 27.43 4.61 -6.80
C GLN A 126 28.43 3.74 -7.60
N PHE A 127 29.27 4.40 -8.40
CA PHE A 127 30.36 3.74 -9.15
C PHE A 127 29.90 2.59 -10.08
N SER A 128 28.72 2.70 -10.68
CA SER A 128 28.14 1.67 -11.56
C SER A 128 27.96 0.30 -10.88
N GLN A 129 27.79 0.26 -9.55
CA GLN A 129 27.41 -0.95 -8.82
C GLN A 129 25.88 -1.05 -8.70
N HIS A 130 25.37 -2.21 -8.31
CA HIS A 130 23.95 -2.39 -8.01
C HIS A 130 23.75 -3.40 -6.87
N THR A 131 22.56 -3.39 -6.29
CA THR A 131 22.08 -4.44 -5.40
C THR A 131 20.74 -4.96 -5.89
N CYS A 132 20.50 -6.26 -5.74
CA CYS A 132 19.18 -6.83 -5.93
C CYS A 132 18.36 -6.69 -4.64
N ILE A 133 17.07 -6.42 -4.78
CA ILE A 133 16.07 -6.49 -3.71
C ILE A 133 14.86 -7.29 -4.20
N CYS A 134 14.15 -7.92 -3.27
CA CYS A 134 13.00 -8.75 -3.58
C CYS A 134 11.70 -7.92 -3.48
N ALA A 135 10.70 -8.31 -4.28
CA ALA A 135 9.36 -7.78 -4.16
C ALA A 135 8.75 -8.08 -2.78
N THR A 136 7.69 -7.37 -2.43
CA THR A 136 6.90 -7.60 -1.21
C THR A 136 6.47 -9.08 -1.12
N GLY A 137 6.53 -9.67 0.07
CA GLY A 137 6.25 -11.10 0.26
C GLY A 137 7.36 -12.07 -0.14
N TYR A 138 8.53 -11.55 -0.54
CA TYR A 138 9.72 -12.34 -0.85
C TYR A 138 10.91 -11.89 -0.01
N MET A 139 11.80 -12.84 0.28
CA MET A 139 13.08 -12.60 0.93
C MET A 139 14.24 -13.00 0.00
N LYS A 140 15.42 -12.46 0.30
CA LYS A 140 16.63 -12.78 -0.46
C LYS A 140 16.99 -14.24 -0.32
N ASP A 141 17.37 -14.85 -1.43
CA ASP A 141 17.87 -16.21 -1.52
C ASP A 141 19.25 -16.18 -2.20
N GLY A 142 20.22 -15.56 -1.53
CA GLY A 142 21.50 -15.19 -2.13
C GLY A 142 21.53 -13.76 -2.71
N PRO A 143 22.55 -13.43 -3.52
CA PRO A 143 22.80 -12.05 -3.93
C PRO A 143 21.82 -11.52 -4.99
N THR A 144 21.33 -12.40 -5.87
CA THR A 144 20.49 -12.05 -7.03
C THR A 144 19.11 -12.70 -7.04
N SER A 145 18.93 -13.75 -6.23
CA SER A 145 17.73 -14.58 -6.20
C SER A 145 16.80 -14.21 -5.06
N CYS A 146 15.54 -14.57 -5.24
CA CYS A 146 14.44 -14.32 -4.31
C CYS A 146 13.58 -15.58 -4.17
N LYS A 147 13.15 -15.84 -2.93
CA LYS A 147 12.21 -16.89 -2.57
C LYS A 147 11.02 -16.30 -1.79
N LEU A 148 9.89 -16.99 -1.81
CA LEU A 148 8.73 -16.59 -1.01
C LEU A 148 9.11 -16.55 0.46
N PHE A 149 8.53 -15.61 1.21
CA PHE A 149 8.72 -15.53 2.64
C PHE A 149 8.25 -16.84 3.30
N ASP A 150 9.15 -17.50 4.04
CA ASP A 150 8.92 -18.83 4.63
C ASP A 150 9.13 -18.86 6.15
N GLU A 151 9.19 -17.69 6.80
CA GLU A 151 9.29 -17.54 8.25
C GLU A 151 7.94 -17.22 8.91
N SER A 152 7.90 -17.22 10.24
CA SER A 152 6.68 -16.92 11.00
C SER A 152 6.27 -15.45 10.92
N PHE A 153 4.98 -15.21 10.74
CA PHE A 153 4.37 -13.89 10.65
C PHE A 153 3.02 -13.84 11.34
N VAL A 154 2.54 -12.63 11.65
CA VAL A 154 1.18 -12.37 12.12
C VAL A 154 0.40 -11.68 11.02
N MET A 155 -0.79 -12.19 10.72
CA MET A 155 -1.72 -11.53 9.81
C MET A 155 -2.67 -10.62 10.57
N VAL A 156 -2.89 -9.43 10.02
CA VAL A 156 -3.81 -8.43 10.55
C VAL A 156 -4.80 -8.08 9.44
N ALA A 157 -6.08 -8.30 9.72
CA ALA A 157 -7.18 -7.83 8.89
C ALA A 157 -7.78 -6.55 9.47
N THR A 158 -7.81 -5.50 8.66
CA THR A 158 -8.69 -4.35 8.85
C THR A 158 -9.96 -4.55 8.03
N LYS A 159 -10.92 -3.61 8.12
CA LYS A 159 -12.14 -3.63 7.30
C LYS A 159 -11.87 -3.71 5.79
N ASN A 160 -10.72 -3.25 5.31
CA ASN A 160 -10.42 -3.10 3.88
C ASN A 160 -9.06 -3.65 3.44
N LYS A 161 -8.29 -4.27 4.34
CA LYS A 161 -6.95 -4.72 4.02
C LYS A 161 -6.53 -5.90 4.91
N VAL A 162 -5.88 -6.89 4.32
CA VAL A 162 -5.12 -7.93 5.04
C VAL A 162 -3.64 -7.71 4.80
N VAL A 163 -2.84 -7.73 5.86
CA VAL A 163 -1.39 -7.55 5.82
C VAL A 163 -0.74 -8.57 6.74
N ALA A 164 0.42 -9.10 6.36
CA ALA A 164 1.22 -9.97 7.21
C ALA A 164 2.54 -9.30 7.64
N TYR A 165 2.79 -9.27 8.94
CA TYR A 165 4.01 -8.72 9.51
C TYR A 165 4.92 -9.84 10.02
N PRO A 166 6.19 -9.89 9.59
CA PRO A 166 7.18 -10.81 10.16
C PRO A 166 7.26 -10.67 11.68
N LEU A 167 7.49 -11.80 12.37
CA LEU A 167 7.72 -11.79 13.82
C LEU A 167 9.17 -11.46 14.19
N ASP A 168 10.13 -11.71 13.29
CA ASP A 168 11.53 -11.40 13.53
C ASP A 168 11.82 -9.89 13.35
N GLU A 169 12.61 -9.33 14.27
CA GLU A 169 13.02 -7.93 14.29
C GLU A 169 13.88 -7.56 13.07
N THR A 170 14.62 -8.54 12.52
CA THR A 170 15.47 -8.33 11.33
C THR A 170 14.66 -7.95 10.08
N HIS A 171 13.38 -8.31 10.05
CA HIS A 171 12.47 -8.13 8.92
C HIS A 171 11.34 -7.10 9.17
N GLN A 172 11.38 -6.34 10.28
CA GLN A 172 10.31 -5.42 10.71
C GLN A 172 9.86 -4.36 9.68
N LYS A 173 10.71 -3.99 8.72
CA LYS A 173 10.36 -3.01 7.67
C LYS A 173 9.69 -3.67 6.44
N GLY A 174 9.64 -4.99 6.38
CA GLY A 174 9.05 -5.77 5.30
C GLY A 174 7.62 -6.21 5.61
N VAL A 175 6.92 -6.65 4.56
CA VAL A 175 5.62 -7.33 4.66
C VAL A 175 5.82 -8.76 4.14
N ALA A 176 5.32 -9.74 4.90
CA ALA A 176 5.52 -11.17 4.63
C ALA A 176 4.71 -11.69 3.43
N MET A 177 3.75 -10.90 2.93
CA MET A 177 2.98 -11.21 1.73
C MET A 177 2.53 -9.93 1.03
N ASP A 178 2.11 -10.04 -0.22
CA ASP A 178 1.39 -8.96 -0.89
C ASP A 178 0.06 -8.66 -0.18
N PRO A 179 -0.23 -7.40 0.17
CA PRO A 179 -1.47 -7.07 0.86
C PRO A 179 -2.72 -7.40 0.04
N ILE A 180 -3.71 -8.02 0.67
CA ILE A 180 -5.02 -8.26 0.05
C ILE A 180 -5.92 -7.07 0.34
N GLY A 181 -6.45 -6.44 -0.71
CA GLY A 181 -7.47 -5.41 -0.59
C GLY A 181 -8.87 -6.01 -0.48
N GLY A 182 -9.72 -5.41 0.34
CA GLY A 182 -11.13 -5.80 0.49
C GLY A 182 -12.04 -4.61 0.75
N LEU A 183 -13.35 -4.83 0.73
CA LEU A 183 -14.34 -3.76 0.93
C LEU A 183 -14.99 -3.79 2.32
N SER A 184 -15.23 -4.98 2.85
CA SER A 184 -15.78 -5.16 4.19
C SER A 184 -15.39 -6.51 4.76
N ILE A 185 -14.10 -6.68 5.03
CA ILE A 185 -13.51 -7.90 5.58
C ILE A 185 -14.05 -8.09 7.00
N THR A 186 -14.56 -9.29 7.28
CA THR A 186 -15.12 -9.66 8.59
C THR A 186 -14.23 -10.65 9.33
N SER A 187 -13.57 -11.56 8.60
CA SER A 187 -12.75 -12.61 9.19
C SER A 187 -11.74 -13.13 8.18
N ILE A 188 -10.62 -13.62 8.68
CA ILE A 188 -9.58 -14.29 7.91
C ILE A 188 -9.12 -15.54 8.65
N ASP A 189 -8.66 -16.54 7.91
CA ASP A 189 -7.94 -17.69 8.45
C ASP A 189 -7.01 -18.28 7.39
N PHE A 190 -6.07 -19.14 7.80
CA PHE A 190 -4.96 -19.56 6.95
C PHE A 190 -4.73 -21.07 7.00
N GLU A 191 -4.50 -21.63 5.82
CA GLU A 191 -4.06 -23.01 5.65
C GLU A 191 -2.58 -23.01 5.22
N PHE A 192 -1.74 -23.64 6.03
CA PHE A 192 -0.28 -23.52 5.97
C PHE A 192 0.33 -24.26 4.77
N GLU A 193 -0.12 -25.49 4.48
CA GLU A 193 0.53 -26.35 3.50
C GLU A 193 0.34 -25.84 2.07
N SER A 194 -0.88 -25.43 1.72
CA SER A 194 -1.20 -24.78 0.45
C SER A 194 -0.93 -23.28 0.43
N ARG A 195 -0.60 -22.67 1.58
CA ARG A 195 -0.42 -21.22 1.75
C ARG A 195 -1.64 -20.41 1.31
N SER A 196 -2.83 -20.95 1.62
CA SER A 196 -4.11 -20.34 1.25
C SER A 196 -4.66 -19.52 2.39
N ILE A 197 -4.97 -18.25 2.11
CA ILE A 197 -5.65 -17.35 3.03
C ILE A 197 -7.12 -17.29 2.64
N PHE A 198 -8.00 -17.68 3.54
CA PHE A 198 -9.43 -17.53 3.39
C PHE A 198 -9.84 -16.18 3.94
N VAL A 199 -10.53 -15.39 3.13
CA VAL A 199 -10.98 -14.05 3.49
C VAL A 199 -12.50 -13.99 3.33
N ALA A 200 -13.19 -13.66 4.42
CA ALA A 200 -14.61 -13.43 4.44
C ALA A 200 -14.92 -11.93 4.29
N GLU A 201 -15.82 -11.60 3.36
CA GLU A 201 -16.29 -10.23 3.14
C GLU A 201 -17.81 -10.13 3.20
N ALA A 202 -18.32 -9.08 3.85
CA ALA A 202 -19.75 -8.82 3.98
C ALA A 202 -20.34 -7.99 2.82
N ALA A 203 -19.51 -7.34 2.01
CA ALA A 203 -19.94 -6.42 0.96
C ALA A 203 -19.00 -6.43 -0.24
N GLY A 204 -19.47 -5.91 -1.38
CA GLY A 204 -18.68 -5.80 -2.60
C GLY A 204 -18.75 -7.02 -3.50
N ILE A 205 -17.94 -7.01 -4.56
CA ILE A 205 -17.88 -8.09 -5.55
C ILE A 205 -17.39 -9.42 -4.96
N ASN A 206 -16.73 -9.37 -3.80
CA ASN A 206 -16.17 -10.50 -3.10
C ASN A 206 -17.00 -10.96 -1.89
N LYS A 207 -18.22 -10.42 -1.73
CA LYS A 207 -19.16 -10.82 -0.68
C LYS A 207 -19.28 -12.35 -0.60
N GLY A 208 -18.99 -12.91 0.57
CA GLY A 208 -18.80 -14.35 0.80
C GLY A 208 -17.39 -14.67 1.25
N ILE A 209 -16.89 -15.86 0.89
CA ILE A 209 -15.55 -16.34 1.24
C ILE A 209 -14.73 -16.53 -0.03
N THR A 210 -13.51 -15.98 -0.04
CA THR A 210 -12.57 -16.08 -1.16
C THR A 210 -11.22 -16.56 -0.64
N ALA A 211 -10.60 -17.50 -1.35
CA ALA A 211 -9.25 -17.99 -1.05
C ALA A 211 -8.21 -17.24 -1.90
N TYR A 212 -7.12 -16.83 -1.26
CA TYR A 212 -5.96 -16.21 -1.87
C TYR A 212 -4.74 -17.08 -1.58
N THR A 213 -4.16 -17.70 -2.60
CA THR A 213 -2.94 -18.50 -2.45
C THR A 213 -1.71 -17.61 -2.61
N ILE A 214 -0.79 -17.63 -1.64
CA ILE A 214 0.44 -16.82 -1.71
C ILE A 214 1.30 -17.29 -2.89
N GLY A 215 1.65 -16.37 -3.79
CA GLY A 215 2.45 -16.64 -4.99
C GLY A 215 1.62 -16.97 -6.23
N GLU A 216 0.30 -17.14 -6.09
CA GLU A 216 -0.62 -17.23 -7.22
C GLU A 216 -1.32 -15.89 -7.45
N SER A 217 -1.66 -15.60 -8.71
CA SER A 217 -2.23 -14.30 -9.08
C SER A 217 -3.76 -14.25 -9.00
N ALA A 218 -4.43 -15.41 -9.03
CA ALA A 218 -5.89 -15.48 -9.19
C ALA A 218 -6.57 -15.92 -7.87
N PRO A 219 -7.40 -15.07 -7.25
CA PRO A 219 -8.21 -15.48 -6.11
C PRO A 219 -9.31 -16.45 -6.55
N ARG A 220 -9.63 -17.42 -5.68
CA ARG A 220 -10.66 -18.42 -5.94
C ARG A 220 -11.89 -18.17 -5.07
N PRO A 221 -13.09 -18.02 -5.65
CA PRO A 221 -14.32 -17.94 -4.86
C PRO A 221 -14.60 -19.31 -4.21
N ILE A 222 -14.82 -19.33 -2.90
CA ILE A 222 -15.08 -20.56 -2.13
C ILE A 222 -16.57 -20.66 -1.79
N VAL A 223 -17.11 -19.61 -1.17
CA VAL A 223 -18.53 -19.49 -0.86
C VAL A 223 -19.02 -18.18 -1.42
N ARG A 224 -19.94 -18.25 -2.38
CA ARG A 224 -20.69 -17.11 -2.90
C ARG A 224 -22.16 -17.48 -2.85
N ASP A 225 -23.00 -16.51 -2.52
CA ASP A 225 -24.43 -16.66 -2.68
C ASP A 225 -24.91 -15.61 -3.68
N THR A 226 -25.62 -16.07 -4.70
CA THR A 226 -26.18 -15.22 -5.75
C THR A 226 -27.58 -14.73 -5.38
N PHE A 227 -28.26 -15.35 -4.40
CA PHE A 227 -29.65 -15.03 -4.07
C PHE A 227 -29.91 -15.12 -2.55
N GLY A 228 -29.91 -13.97 -1.88
CA GLY A 228 -30.25 -13.87 -0.45
C GLY A 228 -29.39 -12.85 0.30
N SER A 229 -29.78 -12.57 1.54
CA SER A 229 -28.90 -11.86 2.48
C SER A 229 -27.95 -12.87 3.09
N MET A 230 -26.68 -12.89 2.67
CA MET A 230 -25.61 -13.70 3.27
C MET A 230 -24.58 -12.77 3.90
N THR A 231 -24.25 -12.97 5.17
CA THR A 231 -23.18 -12.23 5.85
C THR A 231 -22.31 -13.21 6.63
N ILE A 232 -21.10 -13.44 6.14
CA ILE A 232 -20.15 -14.31 6.84
C ILE A 232 -19.53 -13.51 7.98
N ARG A 233 -19.74 -13.97 9.22
CA ARG A 233 -19.25 -13.29 10.42
C ARG A 233 -17.84 -13.72 10.80
N SER A 234 -17.59 -15.01 10.79
CA SER A 234 -16.32 -15.61 11.19
C SER A 234 -16.12 -16.94 10.47
N ILE A 235 -14.86 -17.28 10.22
CA ILE A 235 -14.44 -18.52 9.58
C ILE A 235 -13.37 -19.21 10.44
N ALA A 236 -13.26 -20.53 10.32
CA ALA A 236 -12.21 -21.34 10.93
C ALA A 236 -11.81 -22.50 10.01
N VAL A 237 -10.51 -22.67 9.79
CA VAL A 237 -9.91 -23.70 8.94
C VAL A 237 -9.56 -24.92 9.78
N ASP A 238 -10.10 -26.08 9.42
CA ASP A 238 -9.62 -27.38 9.88
C ASP A 238 -8.55 -27.88 8.91
N TRP A 239 -7.29 -27.69 9.29
CA TRP A 239 -6.11 -28.05 8.49
C TRP A 239 -5.84 -29.56 8.44
N ILE A 240 -6.48 -30.38 9.28
CA ILE A 240 -6.30 -31.84 9.25
C ILE A 240 -7.27 -32.47 8.26
N ASN A 241 -8.53 -32.05 8.30
CA ASN A 241 -9.60 -32.63 7.46
C ASN A 241 -9.89 -31.80 6.20
N PHE A 242 -9.19 -30.67 6.01
CA PHE A 242 -9.38 -29.73 4.92
C PHE A 242 -10.84 -29.28 4.80
N ASN A 243 -11.42 -28.88 5.92
CA ASN A 243 -12.77 -28.32 6.00
C ASN A 243 -12.71 -26.85 6.41
N LEU A 244 -13.64 -26.06 5.90
CA LEU A 244 -13.84 -24.66 6.28
C LEU A 244 -15.16 -24.54 7.04
N TYR A 245 -15.09 -24.13 8.29
CA TYR A 245 -16.25 -23.84 9.14
C TYR A 245 -16.52 -22.35 9.12
N PHE A 246 -17.78 -21.95 9.07
CA PHE A 246 -18.12 -20.53 9.04
C PHE A 246 -19.50 -20.24 9.59
N ILE A 247 -19.64 -19.03 10.15
CA ILE A 247 -20.91 -18.48 10.63
C ILE A 247 -21.50 -17.64 9.51
N ASN A 248 -22.64 -18.08 8.99
CA ASN A 248 -23.42 -17.36 7.98
C ASN A 248 -24.68 -16.78 8.61
N GLN A 249 -24.77 -15.45 8.65
CA GLN A 249 -25.96 -14.74 9.09
C GLN A 249 -26.81 -14.34 7.88
N ASP A 250 -28.04 -14.85 7.83
CA ASP A 250 -29.08 -14.37 6.93
C ASP A 250 -30.02 -13.38 7.64
N SER A 251 -31.10 -12.95 6.97
CA SER A 251 -32.04 -11.97 7.54
C SER A 251 -32.87 -12.48 8.72
N GLU A 252 -33.02 -13.80 8.86
CA GLU A 252 -33.90 -14.43 9.86
C GLU A 252 -33.17 -15.37 10.83
N ARG A 253 -32.00 -15.89 10.44
CA ARG A 253 -31.30 -17.00 11.08
C ARG A 253 -29.80 -16.79 11.01
N THR A 254 -29.11 -17.42 11.95
CA THR A 254 -27.67 -17.63 11.89
C THR A 254 -27.40 -19.12 11.78
N ASN A 255 -26.61 -19.51 10.78
CA ASN A 255 -26.19 -20.88 10.54
C ASN A 255 -24.69 -21.03 10.82
N ILE A 256 -24.32 -22.12 11.49
CA ILE A 256 -22.95 -22.63 11.48
C ILE A 256 -22.89 -23.69 10.40
N GLU A 257 -22.02 -23.46 9.42
CA GLU A 257 -21.91 -24.26 8.22
C GLU A 257 -20.48 -24.79 8.05
N VAL A 258 -20.35 -25.83 7.24
CA VAL A 258 -19.07 -26.41 6.85
C VAL A 258 -19.06 -26.73 5.36
N CYS A 259 -17.92 -26.55 4.71
CA CYS A 259 -17.64 -27.06 3.38
C CYS A 259 -16.19 -27.57 3.29
N LYS A 260 -15.80 -28.18 2.18
CA LYS A 260 -14.39 -28.40 1.85
C LYS A 260 -13.70 -27.07 1.53
N LEU A 261 -12.37 -27.03 1.63
CA LEU A 261 -11.58 -25.82 1.31
C LEU A 261 -11.75 -25.30 -0.13
N ASP A 262 -12.31 -26.11 -1.03
CA ASP A 262 -12.67 -25.72 -2.41
C ASP A 262 -14.14 -25.26 -2.54
N GLY A 263 -14.90 -25.23 -1.44
CA GLY A 263 -16.31 -24.84 -1.39
C GLY A 263 -17.29 -25.99 -1.59
N GLN A 264 -16.82 -27.20 -1.94
CA GLN A 264 -17.70 -28.34 -2.19
C GLN A 264 -18.31 -28.90 -0.91
N TYR A 265 -19.40 -29.66 -1.07
CA TYR A 265 -20.08 -30.39 0.02
C TYR A 265 -20.54 -29.50 1.19
N ARG A 266 -20.98 -28.28 0.86
CA ARG A 266 -21.53 -27.33 1.85
C ARG A 266 -22.71 -27.94 2.62
N LYS A 267 -22.64 -27.89 3.95
CA LYS A 267 -23.63 -28.45 4.88
C LYS A 267 -23.84 -27.53 6.08
N ILE A 268 -25.10 -27.41 6.52
CA ILE A 268 -25.47 -26.72 7.76
C ILE A 268 -25.32 -27.69 8.93
N LEU A 269 -24.61 -27.28 9.98
CA LEU A 269 -24.39 -28.04 11.21
C LEU A 269 -25.33 -27.60 12.34
N PHE A 270 -25.58 -26.30 12.42
CA PHE A 270 -26.43 -25.70 13.46
C PHE A 270 -27.17 -24.49 12.89
N THR A 271 -28.41 -24.29 13.30
CA THR A 271 -29.26 -23.16 12.90
C THR A 271 -29.96 -22.60 14.13
N THR A 272 -29.91 -21.29 14.28
CA THR A 272 -30.57 -20.57 15.38
C THR A 272 -31.25 -19.30 14.88
N LYS A 273 -32.35 -18.92 15.55
CA LYS A 273 -33.10 -17.68 15.32
C LYS A 273 -32.96 -16.67 16.47
N THR A 274 -32.47 -17.15 17.62
CA THR A 274 -32.50 -16.43 18.89
C THR A 274 -31.10 -16.05 19.37
N GLU A 275 -30.11 -16.83 18.97
CA GLU A 275 -28.70 -16.64 19.30
C GLU A 275 -27.98 -15.85 18.20
N THR A 276 -26.84 -15.26 18.55
CA THR A 276 -26.00 -14.51 17.60
C THR A 276 -24.54 -14.95 17.69
N PRO A 277 -24.21 -16.16 17.17
CA PRO A 277 -22.83 -16.59 17.01
C PRO A 277 -22.00 -15.50 16.30
N SER A 278 -20.85 -15.15 16.87
CA SER A 278 -20.01 -14.05 16.40
C SER A 278 -18.61 -14.48 15.96
N SER A 279 -18.00 -15.45 16.65
CA SER A 279 -16.68 -16.00 16.32
C SER A 279 -16.69 -17.51 16.45
N ILE A 280 -15.89 -18.19 15.62
CA ILE A 280 -15.77 -19.65 15.60
C ILE A 280 -14.30 -20.09 15.63
N ALA A 281 -14.01 -21.20 16.29
CA ALA A 281 -12.68 -21.82 16.33
C ALA A 281 -12.80 -23.34 16.31
N VAL A 282 -11.81 -24.02 15.74
CA VAL A 282 -11.77 -25.49 15.61
C VAL A 282 -10.59 -26.06 16.38
N ASP A 283 -10.81 -27.20 17.04
CA ASP A 283 -9.75 -28.10 17.51
C ASP A 283 -9.92 -29.45 16.79
N PRO A 284 -9.20 -29.65 15.66
CA PRO A 284 -9.31 -30.88 14.88
C PRO A 284 -8.86 -32.14 15.62
N ILE A 285 -7.93 -32.00 16.58
CA ILE A 285 -7.35 -33.12 17.34
C ILE A 285 -8.33 -33.54 18.44
N GLY A 286 -8.83 -32.56 19.21
CA GLY A 286 -9.86 -32.77 20.23
C GLY A 286 -11.25 -33.08 19.65
N ARG A 287 -11.45 -32.83 18.34
CA ARG A 287 -12.73 -32.97 17.62
C ARG A 287 -13.82 -32.05 18.15
N TYR A 288 -13.44 -30.85 18.56
CA TYR A 288 -14.36 -29.84 19.06
C TYR A 288 -14.46 -28.65 18.09
N LEU A 289 -15.66 -28.09 18.05
CA LEU A 289 -15.98 -26.84 17.40
C LEU A 289 -16.50 -25.90 18.48
N TYR A 290 -15.87 -24.74 18.62
CA TYR A 290 -16.23 -23.75 19.63
C TYR A 290 -16.77 -22.49 18.95
N TRP A 291 -17.78 -21.87 19.53
CA TRP A 291 -18.21 -20.54 19.10
C TRP A 291 -18.59 -19.64 20.27
N ALA A 292 -18.35 -18.35 20.08
CA ALA A 292 -18.85 -17.33 20.99
C ALA A 292 -20.23 -16.88 20.52
N ASP A 293 -21.19 -16.88 21.43
CA ASP A 293 -22.54 -16.35 21.21
C ASP A 293 -22.69 -15.02 21.94
N GLN A 294 -23.15 -13.99 21.23
CA GLN A 294 -23.42 -12.65 21.75
C GLN A 294 -24.93 -12.36 21.84
N GLY A 295 -25.75 -13.41 21.84
CA GLY A 295 -27.20 -13.33 21.87
C GLY A 295 -27.72 -12.86 23.23
N GLN A 296 -28.99 -13.13 23.50
CA GLN A 296 -29.60 -12.70 24.76
C GLN A 296 -28.91 -13.24 26.02
N LYS A 297 -28.24 -14.39 25.91
CA LYS A 297 -27.42 -14.99 26.97
C LYS A 297 -26.01 -15.24 26.43
N PRO A 298 -25.09 -14.28 26.56
CA PRO A 298 -23.73 -14.43 26.06
C PRO A 298 -23.05 -15.66 26.66
N SER A 299 -22.47 -16.50 25.81
CA SER A 299 -21.85 -17.76 26.21
C SER A 299 -20.76 -18.20 25.23
N ILE A 300 -19.94 -19.15 25.65
CA ILE A 300 -19.06 -19.93 24.78
C ILE A 300 -19.65 -21.33 24.76
N GLN A 301 -19.93 -21.83 23.56
CA GLN A 301 -20.47 -23.16 23.30
C GLN A 301 -19.39 -24.03 22.66
#